data_AF-A0A3I8FNI5-F1
#
_entry.id   AF-A0A3I8FNI5-F1
#
_cell.length_a   1.000
_cell.length_b   1.000
_cell.length_c   1.000
_cell.angle_alpha   90.00
_cell.angle_beta   90.00
_cell.angle_gamma   90.00
#
_symmetry.space_group_name_H-M   'P 1'
#
loop_
_entity.id
_entity.type
_entity.pdbx_description
1 polymer ?
#
loop_
_entity_poly.entity_id
_entity_poly.type
_entity_poly.pdbx_seq_one_letter_code
_entity_poly.pdbx_strand_id
1 'polypeptide(L)'
;MEDKREMDVNPVRPVTASRNTEETTVLTAASVRAAIEAWQNETAPGEERTMVAARLLGCLENEECLIHIRAPVTTLPALFPPSLTVLALDGCSALRDISHLPAGLKSLSVVGCTSLETISIPLPDSISDLFICHCPALTRIEGELPPQLHRRVYVNGCTALNEAQRVFLSFPADVCGRQTLSTAELLADIRHFSANRHEYESEAERNFSQCGFIYGDLHGLNLSKVNMSHSDFRRANLTEVTLT
;
A
#
# COMPACT_ATOMS: atom_id res chain seq x y z
N MET A 1 24.73 -3.26 89.16
CA MET A 1 26.08 -3.65 88.73
C MET A 1 25.87 -4.55 87.51
N GLU A 2 26.42 -4.15 86.36
CA GLU A 2 26.45 -4.86 85.05
C GLU A 2 25.10 -5.06 84.34
N ASP A 3 24.98 -5.21 83.01
CA ASP A 3 25.62 -4.66 81.80
C ASP A 3 24.69 -5.05 80.61
N LYS A 4 24.59 -4.17 79.59
CA LYS A 4 24.17 -4.35 78.17
C LYS A 4 22.98 -5.24 77.73
N ARG A 5 22.19 -4.71 76.77
CA ARG A 5 22.38 -4.92 75.30
C ARG A 5 21.41 -4.07 74.45
N GLU A 6 21.94 -3.63 73.32
CA GLU A 6 21.35 -2.79 72.28
C GLU A 6 20.17 -3.43 71.53
N MET A 7 19.23 -2.60 71.08
CA MET A 7 18.31 -2.89 69.97
C MET A 7 18.32 -1.67 69.04
N ASP A 8 18.97 -1.83 67.89
CA ASP A 8 19.07 -0.84 66.83
C ASP A 8 17.79 -0.86 65.99
N VAL A 9 17.12 0.28 65.86
CA VAL A 9 15.90 0.46 65.07
C VAL A 9 16.27 1.31 63.86
N ASN A 10 16.23 0.71 62.67
CA ASN A 10 16.37 1.45 61.42
C ASN A 10 15.14 1.20 60.52
N PRO A 11 14.40 2.24 60.10
CA PRO A 11 13.16 2.06 59.34
C PRO A 11 13.39 1.80 57.84
N VAL A 12 12.45 1.00 57.32
CA VAL A 12 12.19 0.53 55.95
C VAL A 12 12.56 1.51 54.82
N ARG A 13 13.38 1.04 53.86
CA ARG A 13 13.51 1.64 52.51
C ARG A 13 12.45 1.03 51.57
N PRO A 14 11.78 1.83 50.72
CA PRO A 14 10.87 1.28 49.71
C PRO A 14 11.66 0.64 48.57
N VAL A 15 11.14 -0.50 48.09
CA VAL A 15 11.63 -1.25 46.94
C VAL A 15 11.49 -0.38 45.69
N THR A 16 12.62 -0.03 45.08
CA THR A 16 12.64 0.60 43.76
C THR A 16 12.24 -0.44 42.71
N ALA A 17 11.02 -0.32 42.19
CA ALA A 17 10.62 -0.98 40.96
C ALA A 17 11.53 -0.48 39.82
N SER A 18 12.31 -1.40 39.23
CA SER A 18 13.03 -1.13 38.00
C SER A 18 11.99 -0.85 36.90
N ARG A 19 11.89 0.41 36.48
CA ARG A 19 11.21 0.76 35.24
C ARG A 19 12.10 0.26 34.10
N ASN A 20 11.69 -0.84 33.48
CA ASN A 20 12.09 -1.13 32.11
C ASN A 20 11.56 0.02 31.25
N THR A 21 12.43 0.97 30.92
CA THR A 21 12.22 1.88 29.81
C THR A 21 12.28 1.06 28.53
N GLU A 22 11.13 0.73 27.98
CA GLU A 22 11.01 0.48 26.55
C GLU A 22 11.59 1.71 25.84
N GLU A 23 12.74 1.54 25.19
CA GLU A 23 13.30 2.52 24.28
C GLU A 23 12.34 2.62 23.08
N THR A 24 11.33 3.49 23.21
CA THR A 24 10.60 3.99 22.06
C THR A 24 11.58 4.87 21.29
N THR A 25 12.34 4.27 20.37
CA THR A 25 13.23 4.98 19.46
C THR A 25 12.38 6.02 18.73
N VAL A 26 12.58 7.30 19.06
CA VAL A 26 11.89 8.40 18.39
C VAL A 26 12.28 8.31 16.91
N LEU A 27 11.28 8.09 16.04
CA LEU A 27 11.45 8.13 14.59
C LEU A 27 11.95 9.53 14.21
N THR A 28 13.22 9.65 13.80
CA THR A 28 13.82 10.93 13.40
C THR A 28 13.99 10.99 11.89
N ALA A 29 14.01 12.21 11.31
CA ALA A 29 14.33 12.38 9.90
C ALA A 29 15.71 11.80 9.53
N ALA A 30 16.67 11.82 10.47
CA ALA A 30 17.99 11.22 10.26
C ALA A 30 17.92 9.69 10.16
N SER A 31 17.16 9.01 11.02
CA SER A 31 17.00 7.55 10.96
C SER A 31 16.24 7.11 9.72
N VAL A 32 15.21 7.86 9.31
CA VAL A 32 14.48 7.60 8.05
C VAL A 32 15.39 7.76 6.84
N ARG A 33 16.16 8.85 6.78
CA ARG A 33 17.15 9.07 5.69
C ARG A 33 18.15 7.92 5.62
N ALA A 34 18.74 7.52 6.76
CA ALA A 34 19.70 6.42 6.81
C ALA A 34 19.09 5.09 6.34
N ALA A 35 17.83 4.80 6.69
CA ALA A 35 17.14 3.58 6.25
C ALA A 35 16.89 3.58 4.74
N ILE A 36 16.51 4.73 4.15
CA ILE A 36 16.31 4.87 2.70
C ILE A 36 17.65 4.70 1.95
N GLU A 37 18.71 5.33 2.44
CA GLU A 37 20.05 5.23 1.85
C GLU A 37 20.63 3.81 1.96
N ALA A 38 20.40 3.13 3.09
CA ALA A 38 20.79 1.73 3.25
C ALA A 38 20.05 0.83 2.25
N TRP A 39 18.72 0.96 2.17
CA TRP A 39 17.89 0.21 1.22
C TRP A 39 18.30 0.44 -0.24
N GLN A 40 18.66 1.68 -0.60
CA GLN A 40 19.18 2.02 -1.91
C GLN A 40 20.47 1.26 -2.24
N ASN A 41 21.37 1.11 -1.26
CA ASN A 41 22.69 0.51 -1.46
C ASN A 41 22.67 -1.03 -1.51
N GLU A 42 21.59 -1.66 -1.06
CA GLU A 42 21.36 -3.12 -1.13
C GLU A 42 21.11 -3.64 -2.56
N THR A 43 21.56 -2.93 -3.59
CA THR A 43 21.28 -3.19 -5.02
C THR A 43 21.36 -4.66 -5.44
N ALA A 44 20.24 -5.19 -5.94
CA ALA A 44 20.23 -6.37 -6.79
C ALA A 44 20.25 -5.94 -8.28
N PRO A 45 20.82 -6.75 -9.19
CA PRO A 45 20.85 -6.43 -10.61
C PRO A 45 19.43 -6.21 -11.19
N GLY A 46 19.22 -5.08 -11.87
CA GLY A 46 17.96 -4.77 -12.56
C GLY A 46 16.91 -4.02 -11.72
N GLU A 47 17.22 -3.63 -10.49
CA GLU A 47 16.32 -2.82 -9.67
C GLU A 47 16.56 -1.32 -9.81
N GLU A 48 15.49 -0.52 -9.80
CA GLU A 48 15.55 0.95 -9.89
C GLU A 48 15.45 1.64 -8.51
N ARG A 49 16.11 1.08 -7.48
CA ARG A 49 16.04 1.61 -6.11
C ARG A 49 16.54 3.05 -5.99
N THR A 50 17.56 3.44 -6.74
CA THR A 50 18.13 4.80 -6.72
C THR A 50 17.10 5.88 -7.01
N MET A 51 16.25 5.67 -8.02
CA MET A 51 15.20 6.64 -8.39
C MET A 51 14.13 6.72 -7.30
N VAL A 52 13.73 5.58 -6.75
CA VAL A 52 12.72 5.51 -5.69
C VAL A 52 13.23 6.14 -4.39
N ALA A 53 14.49 5.87 -4.03
CA ALA A 53 15.14 6.43 -2.85
C ALA A 53 15.24 7.95 -2.94
N ALA A 54 15.67 8.50 -4.09
CA ALA A 54 15.69 9.95 -4.30
C ALA A 54 14.32 10.61 -4.10
N ARG A 55 13.24 9.94 -4.55
CA ARG A 55 11.87 10.43 -4.35
C ARG A 55 11.40 10.35 -2.90
N LEU A 56 11.75 9.27 -2.19
CA LEU A 56 11.47 9.13 -0.76
C LEU A 56 12.20 10.20 0.06
N LEU A 57 13.46 10.50 -0.27
CA LEU A 57 14.24 11.57 0.37
C LEU A 57 13.63 12.95 0.08
N GLY A 58 13.21 13.21 -1.16
CA GLY A 58 12.47 14.43 -1.49
C GLY A 58 11.15 14.57 -0.72
N CYS A 59 10.42 13.45 -0.57
CA CYS A 59 9.19 13.40 0.24
C CYS A 59 9.47 13.69 1.72
N LEU A 60 10.58 13.18 2.27
CA LEU A 60 11.03 13.47 3.63
C LEU A 60 11.37 14.95 3.83
N GLU A 61 12.02 15.58 2.85
CA GLU A 61 12.47 16.98 2.94
C GLU A 61 11.32 17.99 2.76
N ASN A 62 10.37 17.66 1.89
CA ASN A 62 9.24 18.54 1.58
C ASN A 62 7.97 18.21 2.37
N GLU A 63 8.03 17.24 3.28
CA GLU A 63 6.89 16.74 4.07
C GLU A 63 5.70 16.32 3.18
N GLU A 64 6.00 15.75 2.00
CA GLU A 64 4.95 15.27 1.10
C GLU A 64 4.16 14.15 1.76
N CYS A 65 2.85 14.11 1.49
CA CYS A 65 1.94 13.14 2.09
C CYS A 65 1.62 11.95 1.17
N LEU A 66 2.17 11.95 -0.05
CA LEU A 66 1.87 10.98 -1.10
C LEU A 66 3.13 10.58 -1.86
N ILE A 67 3.28 9.29 -2.11
CA ILE A 67 4.33 8.77 -3.00
C ILE A 67 3.77 7.69 -3.93
N HIS A 68 4.18 7.76 -5.20
CA HIS A 68 3.80 6.79 -6.23
C HIS A 68 5.04 6.04 -6.72
N ILE A 69 5.24 4.80 -6.33
CA ILE A 69 6.36 3.98 -6.78
C ILE A 69 5.94 3.24 -8.06
N ARG A 70 6.69 3.46 -9.15
CA ARG A 70 6.52 2.85 -10.47
C ARG A 70 7.85 2.36 -10.99
N ALA A 71 8.38 1.34 -10.33
CA ALA A 71 9.74 0.87 -10.56
C ALA A 71 9.85 -0.63 -10.24
N PRO A 72 10.68 -1.39 -10.96
CA PRO A 72 11.03 -2.75 -10.56
C PRO A 72 11.88 -2.69 -9.29
N VAL A 73 11.28 -2.97 -8.15
CA VAL A 73 11.94 -3.14 -6.84
C VAL A 73 11.52 -4.46 -6.24
N THR A 74 12.42 -5.17 -5.56
CA THR A 74 12.09 -6.45 -4.92
C THR A 74 11.62 -6.30 -3.48
N THR A 75 12.00 -5.20 -2.82
CA THR A 75 11.65 -4.86 -1.44
C THR A 75 11.40 -3.36 -1.28
N LEU A 76 10.87 -2.97 -0.11
CA LEU A 76 10.67 -1.58 0.31
C LEU A 76 11.62 -1.22 1.46
N PRO A 77 11.94 0.07 1.68
CA PRO A 77 12.78 0.48 2.80
C PRO A 77 12.12 0.18 4.15
N ALA A 78 12.95 -0.05 5.17
CA ALA A 78 12.49 -0.35 6.52
C ALA A 78 11.70 0.80 7.18
N LEU A 79 12.00 2.04 6.81
CA LEU A 79 11.35 3.24 7.31
C LEU A 79 10.90 4.14 6.15
N PHE A 80 9.77 4.82 6.36
CA PHE A 80 9.20 5.78 5.43
C PHE A 80 9.14 7.17 6.05
N PRO A 81 9.03 8.24 5.23
CA PRO A 81 8.75 9.59 5.73
C PRO A 81 7.51 9.64 6.63
N PRO A 82 7.57 10.28 7.81
CA PRO A 82 6.47 10.25 8.78
C PRO A 82 5.24 11.05 8.33
N SER A 83 5.40 12.00 7.40
CA SER A 83 4.32 12.75 6.76
C SER A 83 3.51 11.92 5.77
N LEU A 84 4.02 10.76 5.35
CA LEU A 84 3.45 9.96 4.28
C LEU A 84 2.15 9.29 4.72
N THR A 85 1.04 9.66 4.06
CA THR A 85 -0.31 9.14 4.33
C THR A 85 -0.88 8.35 3.15
N VAL A 86 -0.29 8.46 1.96
CA VAL A 86 -0.71 7.76 0.74
C VAL A 86 0.49 7.08 0.11
N LEU A 87 0.40 5.76 -0.09
CA LEU A 87 1.40 4.96 -0.78
C LEU A 87 0.74 4.27 -1.97
N ALA A 88 1.20 4.58 -3.18
CA ALA A 88 0.80 3.89 -4.40
C ALA A 88 1.97 3.09 -4.97
N LEU A 89 1.76 1.80 -5.19
CA LEU A 89 2.69 0.84 -5.79
C LEU A 89 2.09 0.37 -7.12
N ASP A 90 2.56 0.93 -8.22
CA ASP A 90 1.99 0.72 -9.54
C ASP A 90 3.00 -0.03 -10.42
N GLY A 91 2.69 -1.25 -10.82
CA GLY A 91 3.54 -2.07 -11.69
C GLY A 91 4.88 -2.47 -11.06
N CYS A 92 4.96 -2.56 -9.72
CA CYS A 92 6.14 -3.08 -9.02
C CYS A 92 6.21 -4.61 -9.19
N SER A 93 6.43 -5.08 -10.42
CA SER A 93 6.27 -6.48 -10.83
C SER A 93 7.31 -7.42 -10.23
N ALA A 94 8.40 -6.91 -9.66
CA ALA A 94 9.42 -7.68 -8.96
C ALA A 94 9.20 -7.73 -7.43
N LEU A 95 8.29 -6.92 -6.88
CA LEU A 95 8.05 -6.82 -5.45
C LEU A 95 7.38 -8.09 -4.96
N ARG A 96 8.01 -8.77 -4.00
CA ARG A 96 7.49 -10.06 -3.47
C ARG A 96 6.74 -9.93 -2.16
N ASP A 97 7.08 -8.93 -1.37
CA ASP A 97 6.49 -8.73 -0.06
C ASP A 97 6.42 -7.25 0.31
N ILE A 98 5.35 -6.86 0.99
CA ILE A 98 5.23 -5.56 1.66
C ILE A 98 5.44 -5.81 3.16
N SER A 99 6.69 -5.65 3.60
CA SER A 99 7.11 -5.87 4.99
C SER A 99 7.17 -4.60 5.84
N HIS A 100 7.00 -3.43 5.21
CA HIS A 100 7.05 -2.13 5.87
C HIS A 100 6.02 -1.18 5.28
N LEU A 101 5.31 -0.46 6.14
CA LEU A 101 4.34 0.58 5.77
C LEU A 101 4.51 1.79 6.69
N PRO A 102 4.19 3.01 6.23
CA PRO A 102 4.17 4.19 7.08
C PRO A 102 3.16 4.03 8.23
N ALA A 103 3.53 4.41 9.45
CA ALA A 103 2.66 4.26 10.62
C ALA A 103 1.35 5.09 10.52
N GLY A 104 1.39 6.24 9.84
CA GLY A 104 0.24 7.11 9.61
C GLY A 104 -0.48 6.88 8.28
N LEU A 105 -0.25 5.74 7.62
CA LEU A 105 -0.82 5.46 6.31
C LEU A 105 -2.35 5.42 6.36
N LYS A 106 -2.98 6.19 5.48
CA LYS A 106 -4.44 6.27 5.31
C LYS A 106 -4.89 5.56 4.04
N SER A 107 -4.10 5.63 2.98
CA SER A 107 -4.42 4.99 1.70
C SER A 107 -3.25 4.16 1.18
N LEU A 108 -3.55 2.91 0.85
CA LEU A 108 -2.63 1.98 0.18
C LEU A 108 -3.22 1.56 -1.16
N SER A 109 -2.51 1.85 -2.24
CA SER A 109 -2.83 1.38 -3.59
C SER A 109 -1.72 0.45 -4.08
N VAL A 110 -2.07 -0.75 -4.51
CA VAL A 110 -1.15 -1.76 -5.03
C VAL A 110 -1.75 -2.32 -6.31
N VAL A 111 -1.15 -1.99 -7.44
CA VAL A 111 -1.70 -2.27 -8.76
C VAL A 111 -0.68 -2.99 -9.61
N GLY A 112 -1.05 -4.15 -10.17
CA GLY A 112 -0.20 -4.87 -11.12
C GLY A 112 1.14 -5.34 -10.52
N CYS A 113 1.23 -5.51 -9.20
CA CYS A 113 2.39 -6.09 -8.52
C CYS A 113 2.31 -7.61 -8.66
N THR A 114 2.65 -8.13 -9.83
CA THR A 114 2.36 -9.52 -10.23
C THR A 114 3.12 -10.58 -9.45
N SER A 115 4.28 -10.24 -8.87
CA SER A 115 5.07 -11.14 -8.03
C SER A 115 4.81 -10.96 -6.53
N LEU A 116 3.86 -10.09 -6.14
CA LEU A 116 3.58 -9.82 -4.72
C LEU A 116 2.88 -11.04 -4.11
N GLU A 117 3.56 -11.75 -3.22
CA GLU A 117 3.08 -12.98 -2.59
C GLU A 117 2.36 -12.70 -1.27
N THR A 118 2.86 -11.72 -0.50
CA THR A 118 2.33 -11.39 0.83
C THR A 118 2.38 -9.89 1.13
N ILE A 119 1.50 -9.46 2.04
CA ILE A 119 1.72 -8.27 2.85
C ILE A 119 2.02 -8.79 4.26
N SER A 120 3.30 -8.92 4.61
CA SER A 120 3.77 -9.63 5.81
C SER A 120 3.65 -8.83 7.13
N ILE A 121 2.98 -7.68 7.09
CA ILE A 121 2.69 -6.86 8.26
C ILE A 121 1.22 -6.50 8.36
N PRO A 122 0.69 -6.28 9.58
CA PRO A 122 -0.64 -5.72 9.76
C PRO A 122 -0.79 -4.38 9.05
N LEU A 123 -1.98 -4.17 8.47
CA LEU A 123 -2.34 -2.85 7.96
C LEU A 123 -2.44 -1.86 9.15
N PRO A 124 -1.93 -0.62 9.02
CA PRO A 124 -2.05 0.38 10.08
C PRO A 124 -3.51 0.68 10.43
N ASP A 125 -3.82 0.90 11.72
CA ASP A 125 -5.18 1.22 12.17
C ASP A 125 -5.77 2.50 11.53
N SER A 126 -4.90 3.39 11.06
CA SER A 126 -5.27 4.62 10.36
C SER A 126 -5.73 4.40 8.91
N ILE A 127 -5.61 3.19 8.37
CA ILE A 127 -5.98 2.88 7.00
C ILE A 127 -7.49 3.07 6.81
N SER A 128 -7.87 3.85 5.80
CA SER A 128 -9.25 4.11 5.41
C SER A 128 -9.57 3.67 3.99
N ASP A 129 -8.56 3.59 3.13
CA ASP A 129 -8.73 3.29 1.70
C ASP A 129 -7.69 2.23 1.28
N LEU A 130 -8.15 1.11 0.73
CA LEU A 130 -7.29 -0.01 0.32
C LEU A 130 -7.65 -0.47 -1.08
N PHE A 131 -6.72 -0.32 -2.02
CA PHE A 131 -6.89 -0.71 -3.40
C PHE A 131 -5.82 -1.74 -3.75
N ILE A 132 -6.21 -3.00 -3.99
CA ILE A 132 -5.27 -4.06 -4.41
C ILE A 132 -5.80 -4.70 -5.69
N CYS A 133 -5.17 -4.34 -6.81
CA CYS A 133 -5.64 -4.72 -8.13
C CYS A 133 -4.57 -5.54 -8.84
N HIS A 134 -4.98 -6.65 -9.44
CA HIS A 134 -4.15 -7.46 -10.33
C HIS A 134 -2.83 -7.91 -9.71
N CYS A 135 -2.90 -8.38 -8.46
CA CYS A 135 -1.81 -9.03 -7.75
C CYS A 135 -2.13 -10.54 -7.64
N PRO A 136 -2.04 -11.32 -8.74
CA PRO A 136 -2.50 -12.71 -8.78
C PRO A 136 -1.71 -13.65 -7.87
N ALA A 137 -0.47 -13.30 -7.49
CA ALA A 137 0.35 -14.07 -6.56
C ALA A 137 0.03 -13.79 -5.08
N LEU A 138 -0.78 -12.76 -4.78
CA LEU A 138 -1.00 -12.34 -3.40
C LEU A 138 -1.87 -13.37 -2.67
N THR A 139 -1.29 -14.06 -1.69
CA THR A 139 -1.95 -15.15 -0.96
C THR A 139 -2.54 -14.72 0.37
N ARG A 140 -1.92 -13.72 1.01
CA ARG A 140 -2.28 -13.29 2.36
C ARG A 140 -1.89 -11.83 2.65
N ILE A 141 -2.74 -11.17 3.41
CA ILE A 141 -2.44 -9.93 4.13
C ILE A 141 -2.35 -10.30 5.62
N GLU A 142 -1.26 -9.99 6.31
CA GLU A 142 -1.14 -10.28 7.73
C GLU A 142 -2.04 -9.38 8.58
N GLY A 143 -2.43 -9.88 9.75
CA GLY A 143 -3.29 -9.18 10.69
C GLY A 143 -4.78 -9.23 10.38
N GLU A 144 -5.58 -8.68 11.30
CA GLU A 144 -7.01 -8.51 11.11
C GLU A 144 -7.27 -7.30 10.20
N LEU A 145 -8.18 -7.45 9.24
CA LEU A 145 -8.58 -6.36 8.38
C LEU A 145 -9.44 -5.37 9.19
N PRO A 146 -9.04 -4.08 9.27
CA PRO A 146 -9.78 -3.13 10.09
C PRO A 146 -11.25 -2.99 9.64
N PRO A 147 -12.23 -2.99 10.57
CA PRO A 147 -13.66 -3.03 10.22
C PRO A 147 -14.14 -1.79 9.44
N GLN A 148 -13.43 -0.66 9.50
CA GLN A 148 -13.75 0.51 8.69
C GLN A 148 -13.52 0.31 7.18
N LEU A 149 -12.74 -0.70 6.79
CA LEU A 149 -12.39 -0.96 5.40
C LEU A 149 -13.57 -1.45 4.53
N HIS A 150 -14.66 -1.93 5.13
CA HIS A 150 -15.81 -2.49 4.41
C HIS A 150 -16.46 -1.60 3.32
N ARG A 151 -16.24 -0.27 3.36
CA ARG A 151 -16.87 0.67 2.40
C ARG A 151 -15.90 1.33 1.43
N ARG A 152 -14.60 1.06 1.56
CA ARG A 152 -13.50 1.78 0.87
C ARG A 152 -12.35 0.83 0.54
N VAL A 153 -12.72 -0.40 0.22
CA VAL A 153 -11.81 -1.43 -0.29
C VAL A 153 -12.19 -1.72 -1.73
N TYR A 154 -11.18 -1.78 -2.58
CA TYR A 154 -11.30 -2.33 -3.91
C TYR A 154 -10.22 -3.39 -4.10
N VAL A 155 -10.63 -4.67 -4.13
CA VAL A 155 -9.72 -5.77 -4.48
C VAL A 155 -10.23 -6.47 -5.73
N ASN A 156 -9.39 -6.50 -6.76
CA ASN A 156 -9.69 -7.11 -8.04
C ASN A 156 -8.47 -7.88 -8.57
N GLY A 157 -8.69 -8.97 -9.31
CA GLY A 157 -7.59 -9.74 -9.92
C GLY A 157 -6.60 -10.39 -8.94
N CYS A 158 -6.93 -10.45 -7.65
CA CYS A 158 -6.12 -11.08 -6.60
C CYS A 158 -6.61 -12.51 -6.36
N THR A 159 -6.35 -13.39 -7.32
CA THR A 159 -6.96 -14.73 -7.39
C THR A 159 -6.43 -15.71 -6.35
N ALA A 160 -5.21 -15.54 -5.86
CA ALA A 160 -4.58 -16.41 -4.86
C ALA A 160 -4.91 -16.06 -3.39
N LEU A 161 -5.59 -14.94 -3.13
CA LEU A 161 -5.95 -14.54 -1.76
C LEU A 161 -6.78 -15.64 -1.10
N ASN A 162 -6.56 -15.87 0.20
CA ASN A 162 -7.38 -16.84 0.93
C ASN A 162 -8.87 -16.44 0.94
N GLU A 163 -9.75 -17.44 1.09
CA GLU A 163 -11.20 -17.27 0.94
C GLU A 163 -11.79 -16.22 1.89
N ALA A 164 -11.39 -16.22 3.17
CA ALA A 164 -11.89 -15.26 4.16
C ALA A 164 -11.55 -13.81 3.76
N GLN A 165 -10.31 -13.55 3.34
CA GLN A 165 -9.89 -12.23 2.91
C GLN A 165 -10.51 -11.86 1.56
N ARG A 166 -10.67 -12.80 0.62
CA ARG A 166 -11.38 -12.54 -0.63
C ARG A 166 -12.83 -12.13 -0.39
N VAL A 167 -13.55 -12.84 0.48
CA VAL A 167 -14.96 -12.51 0.79
C VAL A 167 -15.08 -11.16 1.51
N PHE A 168 -14.16 -10.85 2.42
CA PHE A 168 -14.15 -9.57 3.12
C PHE A 168 -13.81 -8.39 2.18
N LEU A 169 -12.81 -8.58 1.31
CA LEU A 169 -12.23 -7.55 0.46
C LEU A 169 -12.88 -7.47 -0.92
N SER A 170 -13.74 -8.43 -1.29
CA SER A 170 -14.40 -8.42 -2.59
C SER A 170 -15.26 -7.17 -2.69
N PHE A 171 -14.89 -6.27 -3.59
CA PHE A 171 -15.79 -5.22 -4.02
C PHE A 171 -16.80 -5.85 -4.97
N PRO A 172 -18.10 -5.88 -4.64
CA PRO A 172 -19.09 -6.52 -5.50
C PRO A 172 -19.38 -5.59 -6.68
N ALA A 173 -18.46 -5.53 -7.65
CA ALA A 173 -18.56 -4.65 -8.81
C ALA A 173 -19.81 -4.95 -9.67
N ASP A 174 -20.27 -6.19 -9.63
CA ASP A 174 -21.54 -6.66 -10.20
C ASP A 174 -22.78 -6.06 -9.50
N VAL A 175 -22.68 -5.75 -8.21
CA VAL A 175 -23.78 -5.16 -7.42
C VAL A 175 -23.67 -3.63 -7.31
N CYS A 176 -22.46 -3.10 -7.11
CA CYS A 176 -22.21 -1.69 -6.85
C CYS A 176 -21.83 -0.89 -8.11
N GLY A 177 -21.42 -1.57 -9.20
CA GLY A 177 -20.87 -0.92 -10.39
C GLY A 177 -19.50 -0.27 -10.12
N ARG A 178 -18.83 0.18 -11.18
CA ARG A 178 -17.51 0.85 -11.12
C ARG A 178 -17.60 2.38 -11.00
N GLN A 179 -18.81 2.94 -11.01
CA GLN A 179 -19.05 4.38 -11.13
C GLN A 179 -18.58 5.18 -9.91
N THR A 180 -18.47 4.52 -8.75
CA THR A 180 -18.00 5.12 -7.51
C THR A 180 -16.48 5.06 -7.36
N LEU A 181 -15.78 4.34 -8.24
CA LEU A 181 -14.33 4.22 -8.23
C LEU A 181 -13.70 5.53 -8.71
N SER A 182 -12.58 5.89 -8.09
CA SER A 182 -11.74 7.01 -8.50
C SER A 182 -11.07 6.75 -9.85
N THR A 183 -10.61 7.83 -10.51
CA THR A 183 -9.82 7.72 -11.74
C THR A 183 -8.61 6.78 -11.56
N ALA A 184 -7.98 6.76 -10.39
CA ALA A 184 -6.83 5.89 -10.12
C ALA A 184 -7.21 4.41 -10.09
N GLU A 185 -8.28 4.05 -9.38
CA GLU A 185 -8.82 2.68 -9.34
C GLU A 185 -9.27 2.21 -10.72
N LEU A 186 -9.96 3.08 -11.47
CA LEU A 186 -10.40 2.76 -12.81
C LEU A 186 -9.22 2.56 -13.77
N LEU A 187 -8.21 3.43 -13.70
CA LEU A 187 -6.99 3.30 -14.50
C LEU A 187 -6.19 2.05 -14.14
N ALA A 188 -6.20 1.63 -12.87
CA ALA A 188 -5.54 0.42 -12.42
C ALA A 188 -6.08 -0.80 -13.16
N ASP A 189 -7.40 -0.94 -13.19
CA ASP A 189 -8.04 -2.04 -13.90
C ASP A 189 -7.84 -1.91 -15.42
N ILE A 190 -8.07 -0.73 -15.99
CA ILE A 190 -7.99 -0.52 -17.44
C ILE A 190 -6.59 -0.73 -18.00
N ARG A 191 -5.54 -0.36 -17.25
CA ARG A 191 -4.16 -0.65 -17.66
C ARG A 191 -3.91 -2.15 -17.71
N HIS A 192 -4.46 -2.91 -16.76
CA HIS A 192 -4.38 -4.35 -16.80
C HIS A 192 -5.13 -4.95 -18.00
N PHE A 193 -6.39 -4.56 -18.20
CA PHE A 193 -7.21 -4.99 -19.34
C PHE A 193 -6.53 -4.67 -20.69
N SER A 194 -5.90 -3.50 -20.79
CA SER A 194 -5.17 -3.09 -21.99
C SER A 194 -3.90 -3.92 -22.23
N ALA A 195 -3.16 -4.24 -21.17
CA ALA A 195 -1.89 -4.96 -21.26
C ALA A 195 -2.07 -6.45 -21.59
N ASN A 196 -3.21 -7.03 -21.19
CA ASN A 196 -3.48 -8.45 -21.31
C ASN A 196 -4.72 -8.67 -22.18
N ARG A 197 -4.54 -9.27 -23.37
CA ARG A 197 -5.67 -9.66 -24.24
C ARG A 197 -6.39 -10.85 -23.63
N HIS A 198 -7.30 -10.59 -22.71
CA HIS A 198 -8.07 -11.63 -22.04
C HIS A 198 -9.27 -12.04 -22.89
N GLU A 199 -9.22 -13.25 -23.45
CA GLU A 199 -10.36 -13.89 -24.10
C GLU A 199 -11.39 -14.45 -23.09
N TYR A 200 -11.12 -14.36 -21.78
CA TYR A 200 -11.88 -15.08 -20.74
C TYR A 200 -12.64 -14.21 -19.74
N GLU A 201 -12.51 -12.89 -19.78
CA GLU A 201 -13.27 -12.02 -18.87
C GLU A 201 -14.73 -11.90 -19.32
N SER A 202 -15.62 -11.75 -18.35
CA SER A 202 -17.04 -11.50 -18.57
C SER A 202 -17.29 -10.09 -19.09
N GLU A 203 -18.49 -9.86 -19.65
CA GLU A 203 -18.94 -8.50 -20.00
C GLU A 203 -19.02 -7.58 -18.78
N ALA A 204 -19.34 -8.13 -17.60
CA ALA A 204 -19.39 -7.37 -16.35
C ALA A 204 -18.01 -6.87 -15.91
N GLU A 205 -16.99 -7.71 -15.99
CA GLU A 205 -15.61 -7.33 -15.64
C GLU A 205 -15.07 -6.22 -16.54
N ARG A 206 -15.40 -6.27 -17.83
CA ARG A 206 -15.04 -5.26 -18.85
C ARG A 206 -15.98 -4.06 -18.91
N ASN A 207 -16.93 -3.92 -17.97
CA ASN A 207 -17.89 -2.83 -17.97
C ASN A 207 -17.41 -1.64 -17.13
N PHE A 208 -16.97 -0.59 -17.80
CA PHE A 208 -16.57 0.71 -17.24
C PHE A 208 -17.54 1.82 -17.65
N SER A 209 -18.78 1.47 -17.99
CA SER A 209 -19.80 2.46 -18.33
C SER A 209 -20.07 3.40 -17.15
N GLN A 210 -20.39 4.66 -17.47
CA GLN A 210 -20.72 5.73 -16.50
C GLN A 210 -19.59 6.01 -15.48
N CYS A 211 -18.35 5.62 -15.77
CA CYS A 211 -17.20 5.82 -14.90
C CYS A 211 -16.52 7.18 -15.15
N GLY A 212 -15.85 7.73 -14.12
CA GLY A 212 -15.15 9.01 -14.20
C GLY A 212 -13.65 8.87 -14.43
N PHE A 213 -13.19 9.16 -15.64
CA PHE A 213 -11.76 9.20 -16.05
C PHE A 213 -11.18 10.60 -16.08
N ILE A 214 -11.75 11.54 -15.33
CA ILE A 214 -11.35 12.95 -15.39
C ILE A 214 -9.86 13.07 -15.01
N TYR A 215 -9.08 13.77 -15.84
CA TYR A 215 -7.61 13.87 -15.75
C TYR A 215 -6.83 12.55 -15.86
N GLY A 216 -7.48 11.44 -16.21
CA GLY A 216 -6.83 10.15 -16.31
C GLY A 216 -5.86 10.08 -17.48
N ASP A 217 -4.75 9.37 -17.29
CA ASP A 217 -3.80 9.08 -18.37
C ASP A 217 -4.06 7.70 -18.95
N LEU A 218 -4.74 7.68 -20.11
CA LEU A 218 -5.07 6.48 -20.87
C LEU A 218 -4.18 6.32 -22.10
N HIS A 219 -3.09 7.09 -22.23
CA HIS A 219 -2.27 7.07 -23.43
C HIS A 219 -1.82 5.67 -23.84
N GLY A 220 -1.97 5.35 -25.13
CA GLY A 220 -1.53 4.07 -25.71
C GLY A 220 -2.34 2.84 -25.26
N LEU A 221 -3.40 3.00 -24.48
CA LEU A 221 -4.19 1.87 -23.99
C LEU A 221 -5.12 1.31 -25.07
N ASN A 222 -5.22 -0.01 -25.13
CA ASN A 222 -6.15 -0.73 -25.98
C ASN A 222 -7.45 -1.04 -25.23
N LEU A 223 -8.52 -0.35 -25.61
CA LEU A 223 -9.84 -0.42 -24.95
C LEU A 223 -10.91 -1.06 -25.86
N SER A 224 -10.50 -1.73 -26.94
CA SER A 224 -11.38 -2.35 -27.95
C SER A 224 -12.41 -3.38 -27.45
N LYS A 225 -12.29 -3.85 -26.21
CA LYS A 225 -13.25 -4.80 -25.60
C LYS A 225 -13.84 -4.28 -24.29
N VAL A 226 -13.59 -3.02 -23.97
CA VAL A 226 -13.99 -2.39 -22.72
C VAL A 226 -15.19 -1.50 -22.97
N ASN A 227 -16.31 -1.74 -22.27
CA ASN A 227 -17.49 -0.88 -22.38
C ASN A 227 -17.23 0.43 -21.63
N MET A 228 -17.14 1.54 -22.36
CA MET A 228 -16.90 2.89 -21.84
C MET A 228 -18.11 3.82 -22.04
N SER A 229 -19.30 3.26 -22.29
CA SER A 229 -20.49 4.04 -22.61
C SER A 229 -20.83 5.00 -21.47
N HIS A 230 -21.13 6.26 -21.83
CA HIS A 230 -21.48 7.33 -20.89
C HIS A 230 -20.41 7.68 -19.84
N SER A 231 -19.17 7.23 -20.02
CA SER A 231 -18.07 7.57 -19.12
C SER A 231 -17.53 8.98 -19.37
N ASP A 232 -17.05 9.62 -18.31
CA ASP A 232 -16.57 10.99 -18.33
C ASP A 232 -15.05 11.03 -18.54
N PHE A 233 -14.62 11.50 -19.70
CA PHE A 233 -13.20 11.64 -20.07
C PHE A 233 -12.70 13.09 -20.04
N ARG A 234 -13.36 14.00 -19.33
CA ARG A 234 -12.95 15.42 -19.29
C ARG A 234 -11.48 15.53 -18.87
N ARG A 235 -10.67 16.18 -19.71
CA ARG A 235 -9.24 16.41 -19.49
C ARG A 235 -8.41 15.12 -19.35
N ALA A 236 -8.94 13.96 -19.74
CA ALA A 236 -8.18 12.73 -19.84
C ALA A 236 -7.21 12.79 -21.02
N ASN A 237 -6.04 12.17 -20.87
CA ASN A 237 -5.14 11.93 -21.98
C ASN A 237 -5.58 10.67 -22.74
N LEU A 238 -6.15 10.87 -23.94
CA LEU A 238 -6.64 9.81 -24.81
C LEU A 238 -5.76 9.59 -26.06
N THR A 239 -4.55 10.14 -26.06
CA THR A 239 -3.64 10.01 -27.20
C THR A 239 -3.25 8.55 -27.43
N GLU A 240 -3.24 8.09 -28.67
CA GLU A 240 -2.92 6.69 -29.05
C GLU A 240 -3.81 5.61 -28.39
N VAL A 241 -4.96 5.99 -27.82
CA VAL A 241 -5.95 5.03 -27.34
C VAL A 241 -6.58 4.29 -28.52
N THR A 242 -6.64 2.97 -28.44
CA THR A 242 -7.37 2.16 -29.42
C THR A 242 -8.79 1.91 -28.92
N LEU A 243 -9.78 2.47 -29.62
CA LEU A 243 -11.21 2.19 -29.46
C LEU A 243 -11.67 1.41 -30.70
N THR A 244 -12.50 0.38 -30.52
CA THR A 244 -13.26 -0.22 -31.63
C THR A 244 -14.56 0.52 -31.86
#